data_AF-A0A8C5AH23-F1
#
_entry.id   AF-A0A8C5AH23-F1
#
_cell.length_a   1.000
_cell.length_b   1.000
_cell.length_c   1.000
_cell.angle_alpha   90.00
_cell.angle_beta   90.00
_cell.angle_gamma   90.00
#
_symmetry.space_group_name_H-M   'P 1'
#
loop_
_entity.id
_entity.type
_entity.pdbx_description
1 polymer ?
#
loop_
_entity_poly.entity_id
_entity_poly.type
_entity_poly.pdbx_seq_one_letter_code
_entity_poly.pdbx_strand_id
1 'polypeptide(L)'
;MADVQTEKAYQKQPTIFQNKKRVLAAEGAKEAKEKVPRYYKNVGLGFKTPREAIDGTYIDKKCPFTGNVSIRGRILSGVVTKMKMQRTIVIRRDYLHYIRKYNRFEKRHKNMSVHLSPAFR
;
A
#
# COMPACT_ATOMS: atom_id res chain seq x y z
N MET A 1 14.91 -4.37 6.38
CA MET A 1 13.76 -3.46 6.20
C MET A 1 14.22 -2.08 6.62
N ALA A 2 13.89 -1.02 5.88
CA ALA A 2 14.19 0.34 6.36
C ALA A 2 13.45 0.57 7.67
N ASP A 3 14.08 1.21 8.64
CA ASP A 3 13.45 1.57 9.90
C ASP A 3 12.15 2.34 9.64
N VAL A 4 11.12 2.05 10.42
CA VAL A 4 9.80 2.68 10.27
C VAL A 4 9.86 4.19 10.57
N GLN A 5 10.88 4.61 11.33
CA GLN A 5 11.06 5.96 11.85
C GLN A 5 12.17 6.73 11.11
N THR A 6 12.05 6.87 9.80
CA THR A 6 12.97 7.70 8.99
C THR A 6 12.62 9.18 8.99
N GLU A 7 11.37 9.50 9.32
CA GLU A 7 10.83 10.86 9.27
C GLU A 7 11.01 11.59 10.61
N LYS A 8 10.96 12.93 10.58
CA LYS A 8 11.10 13.76 11.79
C LYS A 8 10.01 13.51 12.84
N ALA A 9 8.81 13.11 12.41
CA ALA A 9 7.69 12.84 13.28
C ALA A 9 7.51 11.33 13.48
N TYR A 10 7.13 10.93 14.69
CA TYR A 10 6.86 9.54 15.03
C TYR A 10 5.73 8.94 14.17
N GLN A 11 6.04 7.91 13.42
CA GLN A 11 5.10 7.23 12.52
C GLN A 11 4.36 6.11 13.26
N LYS A 12 3.03 6.17 13.30
CA LYS A 12 2.15 5.14 13.87
C LYS A 12 0.83 5.04 13.11
N GLN A 13 0.12 3.92 13.28
CA GLN A 13 -1.26 3.82 12.79
C GLN A 13 -2.20 4.58 13.74
N PRO A 14 -3.07 5.46 13.23
CA PRO A 14 -3.97 6.25 14.08
C PRO A 14 -5.04 5.39 14.78
N THR A 15 -5.40 4.24 14.19
CA THR A 15 -6.42 3.33 14.71
C THR A 15 -5.91 2.38 15.79
N ILE A 16 -4.60 2.27 15.99
CA ILE A 16 -4.00 1.37 16.97
C ILE A 16 -3.43 2.17 18.13
N PHE A 17 -3.95 1.90 19.33
CA PHE A 17 -3.38 2.41 20.55
C PHE A 17 -2.20 1.54 21.00
N GLN A 18 -0.98 2.11 20.99
CA GLN A 18 0.25 1.39 21.33
C GLN A 18 0.52 1.35 22.85
N ASN A 19 0.03 2.33 23.61
CA ASN A 19 0.36 2.52 25.02
C ASN A 19 -0.60 1.77 25.95
N LYS A 20 -0.98 0.53 25.58
CA LYS A 20 -1.85 -0.31 26.41
C LYS A 20 -1.10 -0.67 27.69
N LYS A 21 -1.66 -0.31 28.85
CA LYS A 21 -1.11 -0.71 30.15
C LYS A 21 -1.11 -2.24 30.22
N ARG A 22 0.07 -2.82 30.43
CA ARG A 22 0.19 -4.25 30.70
C ARG A 22 -0.14 -4.48 32.16
N VAL A 23 -0.94 -5.51 32.44
CA VAL A 23 -1.06 -6.03 33.80
C VAL A 23 0.33 -6.56 34.18
N LEU A 24 0.83 -6.18 35.36
CA LEU A 24 2.09 -6.72 35.85
C LEU A 24 1.95 -8.24 35.91
N ALA A 25 2.80 -8.95 35.18
CA ALA A 25 2.76 -10.40 35.19
C ALA A 25 3.13 -10.90 36.59
N ALA A 26 2.47 -11.95 37.07
CA ALA A 26 2.90 -12.64 38.29
C ALA A 26 4.34 -13.15 38.12
N GLU A 27 5.12 -13.13 39.20
CA GLU A 27 6.52 -13.53 39.21
C GLU A 27 6.73 -14.88 38.48
N GLY A 28 7.54 -14.88 37.43
CA GLY A 28 7.91 -16.09 36.69
C GLY A 28 7.23 -16.30 35.32
N ALA A 29 6.24 -15.49 34.93
CA ALA A 29 5.71 -15.55 33.56
C ALA A 29 6.68 -14.89 32.57
N LYS A 30 7.22 -15.67 31.61
CA LYS A 30 8.07 -15.17 30.53
C LYS A 30 7.38 -13.99 29.83
N GLU A 31 8.07 -12.86 29.74
CA GLU A 31 7.61 -11.66 29.02
C GLU A 31 7.42 -11.97 27.53
N ALA A 32 6.27 -12.50 27.14
CA ALA A 32 5.85 -12.46 25.76
C ALA A 32 5.66 -10.98 25.41
N LYS A 33 6.61 -10.38 24.66
CA LYS A 33 6.40 -9.08 24.02
C LYS A 33 5.17 -9.22 23.12
N GLU A 34 4.00 -8.88 23.64
CA GLU A 34 2.75 -8.82 22.88
C GLU A 34 3.01 -7.87 21.71
N LYS A 35 3.01 -8.44 20.49
CA LYS A 35 3.19 -7.66 19.27
C LYS A 35 2.05 -6.66 19.20
N VAL A 36 2.38 -5.39 18.97
CA VAL A 36 1.37 -4.35 18.76
C VAL A 36 0.45 -4.83 17.62
N PRO A 37 -0.87 -4.92 17.84
CA PRO A 37 -1.79 -5.37 16.80
C PRO A 37 -1.73 -4.41 15.61
N ARG A 38 -1.76 -4.94 14.39
CA ARG A 38 -1.71 -4.12 13.18
C ARG A 38 -3.10 -3.95 12.59
N TYR A 39 -3.45 -2.73 12.25
CA TYR A 39 -4.68 -2.45 11.52
C TYR A 39 -4.48 -2.74 10.03
N TYR A 40 -5.36 -3.57 9.47
CA TYR A 40 -5.51 -3.80 8.05
C TYR A 40 -7.00 -3.91 7.73
N LYS A 41 -7.37 -3.75 6.46
CA LYS A 41 -8.74 -3.91 6.00
C LYS A 41 -8.79 -4.61 4.64
N ASN A 42 -9.92 -5.26 4.38
CA ASN A 42 -10.26 -5.73 3.05
C ASN A 42 -10.75 -4.55 2.19
N VAL A 43 -10.22 -4.42 0.99
CA VAL A 43 -10.53 -3.34 0.05
C VAL A 43 -11.82 -3.63 -0.76
N GLY A 44 -12.24 -4.90 -0.81
CA GLY A 44 -13.36 -5.35 -1.63
C GLY A 44 -12.98 -5.54 -3.10
N LEU A 45 -13.98 -5.60 -3.98
CA LEU A 45 -13.82 -5.76 -5.44
C LEU A 45 -13.02 -7.03 -5.85
N GLY A 46 -13.00 -8.06 -4.99
CA GLY A 46 -12.28 -9.31 -5.24
C GLY A 46 -10.76 -9.27 -5.00
N PHE A 47 -10.21 -8.14 -4.52
CA PHE A 47 -8.79 -8.04 -4.21
C PHE A 47 -8.45 -8.73 -2.88
N LYS A 48 -7.42 -9.57 -2.88
CA LYS A 48 -6.89 -10.19 -1.66
C LYS A 48 -5.94 -9.22 -0.95
N THR A 49 -6.03 -9.18 0.38
CA THR A 49 -5.08 -8.45 1.22
C THR A 49 -3.73 -9.19 1.22
N PRO A 50 -2.61 -8.56 0.83
CA PRO A 50 -1.31 -9.21 0.83
C PRO A 50 -0.84 -9.51 2.27
N ARG A 51 -0.06 -10.59 2.44
CA ARG A 51 0.45 -11.00 3.77
C ARG A 51 1.37 -9.93 4.34
N GLU A 52 2.14 -9.28 3.48
CA GLU A 52 3.03 -8.17 3.80
C GLU A 52 2.27 -6.95 4.35
N ALA A 53 0.98 -6.76 4.03
CA ALA A 53 0.16 -5.73 4.65
C ALA A 53 -0.29 -6.12 6.07
N ILE A 54 -0.50 -7.41 6.33
CA ILE A 54 -0.98 -7.95 7.61
C ILE A 54 0.16 -8.06 8.63
N ASP A 55 1.32 -8.56 8.20
CA ASP A 55 2.47 -8.82 9.08
C ASP A 55 3.56 -7.74 8.98
N GLY A 56 3.49 -6.86 7.98
CA GLY A 56 4.49 -5.83 7.74
C GLY A 56 4.53 -4.75 8.82
N THR A 57 5.67 -4.08 8.93
CA THR A 57 5.90 -3.03 9.96
C THR A 57 5.75 -1.61 9.43
N TYR A 58 5.65 -1.43 8.11
CA TYR A 58 5.62 -0.10 7.48
C TYR A 58 4.40 0.72 7.90
N ILE A 59 4.56 2.05 7.94
CA ILE A 59 3.47 3.01 8.16
C ILE A 59 3.28 3.84 6.90
N ASP A 60 2.12 3.68 6.27
CA ASP A 60 1.75 4.40 5.06
C ASP A 60 0.26 4.78 5.06
N LYS A 61 -0.01 6.09 5.12
CA LYS A 61 -1.38 6.65 5.10
C LYS A 61 -2.08 6.42 3.76
N LYS A 62 -1.31 6.33 2.67
CA LYS A 62 -1.84 6.16 1.29
C LYS A 62 -2.02 4.69 0.88
N CYS A 63 -1.63 3.74 1.74
CA CYS A 63 -1.84 2.32 1.50
C CYS A 63 -3.35 2.00 1.44
N PRO A 64 -3.83 1.26 0.43
CA PRO A 64 -5.23 0.87 0.36
C PRO A 64 -5.63 -0.15 1.45
N PHE A 65 -4.68 -0.93 2.00
CA PHE A 65 -4.97 -1.98 2.99
C PHE A 65 -4.82 -1.51 4.44
N THR A 66 -3.78 -0.72 4.75
CA THR A 66 -3.44 -0.34 6.13
C THR A 66 -3.68 1.14 6.43
N GLY A 67 -4.17 1.89 5.44
CA GLY A 67 -4.46 3.32 5.52
C GLY A 67 -5.96 3.65 5.38
N ASN A 68 -6.26 4.93 5.30
CA ASN A 68 -7.63 5.44 5.14
C ASN A 68 -7.97 5.80 3.68
N VAL A 69 -7.56 4.96 2.73
CA VAL A 69 -7.89 5.12 1.30
C VAL A 69 -8.92 4.07 0.91
N SER A 70 -10.02 4.48 0.27
CA SER A 70 -11.03 3.59 -0.32
C SER A 70 -10.86 3.54 -1.84
N ILE A 71 -10.88 2.32 -2.41
CA ILE A 71 -10.82 2.13 -3.87
C ILE A 71 -12.22 2.22 -4.44
N ARG A 72 -12.41 3.13 -5.40
CA ARG A 72 -13.68 3.36 -6.10
C ARG A 72 -13.42 3.86 -7.51
N GLY A 73 -14.38 3.64 -8.40
CA GLY A 73 -14.29 4.07 -9.80
C GLY A 73 -13.57 3.05 -10.68
N ARG A 74 -12.62 3.51 -11.50
CA ARG A 74 -12.01 2.71 -12.58
C ARG A 74 -10.86 1.86 -12.06
N ILE A 75 -10.86 0.56 -12.38
CA ILE A 75 -9.72 -0.34 -12.21
C ILE A 75 -8.98 -0.41 -13.55
N LEU A 76 -7.70 -0.05 -13.54
CA LEU A 76 -6.87 0.03 -14.75
C LEU A 76 -5.61 -0.81 -14.58
N SER A 77 -5.16 -1.41 -15.67
CA SER A 77 -3.89 -2.15 -15.75
C SER A 77 -2.91 -1.44 -16.68
N GLY A 78 -1.62 -1.64 -16.42
CA GLY A 78 -0.51 -1.09 -17.19
C GLY A 78 0.82 -1.73 -16.77
N VAL A 79 1.87 -1.50 -17.56
CA VAL A 79 3.21 -2.03 -17.31
C VAL A 79 4.03 -1.01 -16.55
N VAL A 80 4.79 -1.44 -15.54
CA VAL A 80 5.67 -0.54 -14.79
C VAL A 80 6.85 -0.12 -15.66
N THR A 81 7.05 1.18 -15.84
CA THR A 81 8.15 1.73 -16.66
C THR A 81 9.27 2.32 -15.81
N LYS A 82 8.93 3.00 -14.71
CA LYS A 82 9.93 3.63 -13.82
C LYS A 82 9.59 3.38 -12.35
N MET A 83 10.61 3.05 -11.57
CA MET A 83 10.55 2.88 -10.10
C MET A 83 11.57 3.78 -9.39
N LYS A 84 11.66 5.06 -9.77
CA LYS A 84 12.71 5.97 -9.28
C LYS A 84 12.31 6.78 -8.04
N MET A 85 11.01 6.98 -7.81
CA MET A 85 10.51 7.77 -6.70
C MET A 85 10.15 6.87 -5.52
N GLN A 86 10.29 7.37 -4.30
CA GLN A 86 9.86 6.64 -3.11
C GLN A 86 8.33 6.49 -3.09
N ARG A 87 7.85 5.26 -2.91
CA ARG A 87 6.42 4.90 -2.81
C ARG A 87 5.56 5.33 -4.01
N THR A 88 6.17 5.67 -5.15
CA THR A 88 5.46 6.05 -6.39
C THR A 88 6.17 5.46 -7.58
N ILE A 89 5.40 4.84 -8.48
CA ILE A 89 5.88 4.29 -9.73
C ILE A 89 5.20 4.97 -10.91
N VAL A 90 5.84 4.94 -12.07
CA VAL A 90 5.21 5.36 -13.33
C VAL A 90 4.84 4.12 -14.10
N ILE A 91 3.54 3.93 -14.32
CA ILE A 91 3.01 2.91 -15.22
C ILE A 91 2.79 3.49 -16.61
N ARG A 92 2.94 2.65 -17.62
CA ARG A 92 2.60 2.94 -19.01
C ARG A 92 1.41 2.09 -19.43
N ARG A 93 0.45 2.74 -20.07
CA ARG A 93 -0.73 2.10 -20.65
C ARG A 93 -0.69 2.32 -22.15
N ASP A 94 -0.35 1.28 -22.89
CA ASP A 94 -0.46 1.27 -24.34
C ASP A 94 -1.90 0.95 -24.73
N TYR A 95 -2.43 1.68 -25.71
CA TYR A 95 -3.77 1.49 -26.24
C TYR A 95 -3.81 1.85 -27.73
N LEU A 96 -4.75 1.25 -28.44
CA LEU A 96 -4.98 1.52 -29.86
C LEU A 96 -6.06 2.60 -29.99
N HIS A 97 -5.76 3.64 -30.76
CA HIS A 97 -6.72 4.69 -31.10
C HIS A 97 -7.19 4.48 -32.55
N TYR A 98 -8.50 4.44 -32.77
CA TYR A 98 -9.06 4.21 -34.09
C TYR A 98 -9.17 5.52 -34.87
N ILE A 99 -8.62 5.55 -36.09
CA ILE A 99 -8.71 6.70 -37.00
C ILE A 99 -9.76 6.41 -38.07
N ARG A 100 -10.94 7.02 -37.91
CA ARG A 100 -12.10 6.82 -38.80
C ARG A 100 -11.82 7.17 -40.27
N LYS A 101 -10.99 8.18 -40.55
CA LYS A 101 -10.67 8.57 -41.94
C LYS A 101 -9.94 7.47 -42.72
N TYR A 102 -9.06 6.73 -42.05
CA TYR A 102 -8.20 5.73 -42.69
C TYR A 102 -8.59 4.29 -42.36
N ASN A 103 -9.65 4.09 -41.57
CA ASN A 103 -10.11 2.78 -41.08
C ASN A 103 -8.98 1.92 -40.50
N ARG A 104 -8.06 2.56 -39.78
CA ARG A 104 -6.86 1.93 -39.18
C ARG A 104 -6.67 2.38 -37.73
N PHE A 105 -5.92 1.60 -36.97
CA PHE A 105 -5.53 1.94 -35.60
C PHE A 105 -4.13 2.53 -35.55
N GLU A 106 -3.92 3.51 -34.67
CA GLU A 106 -2.59 3.99 -34.28
C GLU A 106 -2.27 3.56 -32.84
N LYS A 107 -1.00 3.25 -32.58
CA LYS A 107 -0.51 2.92 -31.24
C LYS A 107 -0.27 4.22 -30.47
N ARG A 108 -0.97 4.38 -29.35
CA ARG A 108 -0.74 5.47 -28.39
C ARG A 108 -0.38 4.91 -27.03
N HIS A 109 0.23 5.75 -26.21
CA HIS A 109 0.51 5.40 -24.83
C HIS A 109 0.23 6.59 -23.91
N LYS A 110 -0.07 6.29 -22.65
CA LYS A 110 -0.13 7.28 -21.57
C LYS A 110 0.67 6.79 -20.39
N ASN A 111 1.51 7.66 -19.86
CA ASN A 111 2.20 7.43 -18.60
C ASN A 111 1.36 8.00 -17.46
N MET A 112 1.32 7.27 -16.34
CA MET A 112 0.58 7.66 -15.16
C MET A 112 1.44 7.37 -13.92
N SER A 113 1.57 8.37 -13.06
CA SER A 113 2.20 8.19 -11.75
C SER A 113 1.18 7.59 -10.79
N VAL A 114 1.55 6.47 -10.15
CA VAL A 114 0.69 5.69 -9.28
C VAL A 114 1.43 5.41 -7.97
N HIS A 115 0.70 5.45 -6.85
CA HIS A 115 1.25 5.12 -5.53
C HIS A 115 1.56 3.63 -5.45
N LEU A 116 2.79 3.29 -5.09
CA LEU A 116 3.21 1.92 -4.79
C LEU A 116 3.29 1.76 -3.28
N SER A 117 2.32 1.02 -2.74
CA SER A 117 2.31 0.72 -1.30
C SER A 117 3.47 -0.23 -0.95
N PRO A 118 4.14 -0.04 0.21
CA PRO A 118 5.22 -0.93 0.64
C PRO A 118 4.81 -2.39 0.89
N ALA A 119 3.50 -2.70 0.90
CA ALA A 119 3.00 -4.07 0.93
C ALA A 119 3.28 -4.87 -0.35
N PHE A 120 3.57 -4.18 -1.46
CA PHE A 120 3.92 -4.83 -2.72
C PHE A 120 5.42 -4.63 -2.94
N ARG A 121 6.20 -5.65 -2.57
CA ARG A 121 7.64 -5.68 -2.74
C ARG A 121 8.03 -6.93 -3.52
#